data_AF-A0ABD1VCD5-F1
#
_entry.id   AF-A0ABD1VCD5-F1
#
_cell.length_a   1.000
_cell.length_b   1.000
_cell.length_c   1.000
_cell.angle_alpha   90.00
_cell.angle_beta   90.00
_cell.angle_gamma   90.00
#
_symmetry.space_group_name_H-M   'P 1'
#
loop_
_entity.id
_entity.type
_entity.pdbx_description
1 polymer ?
#
loop_
_entity_poly.entity_id
_entity_poly.type
_entity_poly.pdbx_seq_one_letter_code
_entity_poly.pdbx_strand_id
1 'polypeptide(L)'
;MPMRADVGVLGALLGACRIHGNIDLGEEIGRQVIELEPTNSGLYVLLANLYARAGSWEDVANIRKLMNDRGVKKAPGCTAIDLEGAINELLLEEGLIPKLKRYMLKLKKCWIPLEL
;
A
#
# COMPACT_ATOMS: atom_id res chain seq x y z
N MET A 1 18.64 -29.73 -0.44
CA MET A 1 17.47 -29.74 0.47
C MET A 1 16.51 -28.67 -0.02
N PRO A 2 15.26 -28.98 -0.44
CA PRO A 2 14.32 -27.92 -0.78
C PRO A 2 13.79 -27.33 0.54
N MET A 3 14.27 -26.15 0.91
CA MET A 3 13.70 -25.40 2.03
C MET A 3 12.41 -24.73 1.53
N ARG A 4 11.35 -24.85 2.32
CA ARG A 4 10.10 -24.13 2.06
C ARG A 4 10.41 -22.63 2.07
N ALA A 5 10.06 -21.95 0.98
CA ALA A 5 10.35 -20.53 0.86
C ALA A 5 9.56 -19.76 1.94
N ASP A 6 10.28 -18.96 2.71
CA ASP A 6 9.70 -18.09 3.73
C ASP A 6 9.02 -16.90 3.06
N VAL A 7 7.80 -16.57 3.51
CA VAL A 7 6.98 -15.49 2.92
C VAL A 7 7.66 -14.13 3.12
N GLY A 8 8.36 -13.93 4.23
CA GLY A 8 9.13 -12.72 4.48
C GLY A 8 10.29 -12.57 3.49
N VAL A 9 11.04 -13.64 3.23
CA VAL A 9 12.14 -13.65 2.26
C VAL A 9 11.63 -13.39 0.83
N LEU A 10 10.55 -14.07 0.42
CA LEU A 10 9.95 -13.85 -0.89
C LEU A 10 9.33 -12.45 -1.02
N GLY A 11 8.71 -11.92 0.03
CA GLY A 11 8.22 -10.55 0.08
C GLY A 11 9.34 -9.51 -0.06
N ALA A 12 10.48 -9.74 0.57
CA ALA A 12 11.67 -8.89 0.42
C ALA A 12 12.21 -8.94 -1.02
N LEU A 13 12.28 -10.14 -1.61
CA LEU A 13 12.72 -10.31 -2.99
C LEU A 13 11.76 -9.64 -4.00
N LEU A 14 10.45 -9.78 -3.82
CA LEU A 14 9.45 -9.05 -4.60
C LEU A 14 9.63 -7.52 -4.47
N GLY A 15 9.92 -7.04 -3.26
CA GLY A 15 10.26 -5.65 -3.00
C GLY A 15 11.48 -5.19 -3.82
N ALA A 16 12.51 -6.02 -3.90
CA ALA A 16 13.70 -5.76 -4.72
C ALA A 16 13.36 -5.77 -6.22
N CYS A 17 12.58 -6.75 -6.70
CA CYS A 17 12.10 -6.81 -8.09
C CYS A 17 11.37 -5.52 -8.48
N ARG A 18 10.51 -5.00 -7.59
CA ARG A 18 9.84 -3.70 -7.78
C ARG A 18 10.81 -2.52 -7.86
N ILE A 19 11.86 -2.50 -7.04
CA ILE A 19 12.86 -1.41 -7.03
C ILE A 19 13.75 -1.44 -8.28
N HIS A 20 14.13 -2.63 -8.73
CA HIS A 20 15.03 -2.81 -9.87
C HIS A 20 14.30 -3.00 -11.21
N GLY A 21 12.98 -3.13 -11.21
CA GLY A 21 12.16 -3.25 -12.42
C GLY A 21 12.20 -4.63 -13.07
N ASN A 22 12.51 -5.69 -12.31
CA ASN A 22 12.44 -7.06 -12.81
C ASN A 22 11.01 -7.59 -12.68
N ILE A 23 10.20 -7.38 -13.73
CA ILE A 23 8.76 -7.68 -13.70
C ILE A 23 8.52 -9.18 -13.74
N ASP A 24 9.18 -9.91 -14.65
CA ASP A 24 8.94 -11.35 -14.84
C ASP A 24 9.17 -12.13 -13.54
N LEU A 25 10.32 -11.90 -12.89
CA LEU A 25 10.64 -12.54 -11.62
C LEU A 25 9.71 -12.07 -10.49
N GLY A 26 9.39 -10.78 -10.46
CA GLY A 26 8.48 -10.23 -9.46
C GLY A 26 7.05 -10.77 -9.59
N GLU A 27 6.58 -11.05 -10.80
CA GLU A 27 5.29 -11.65 -11.04
C GLU A 27 5.24 -13.10 -10.52
N GLU A 28 6.24 -13.91 -10.87
CA GLU A 28 6.32 -15.30 -10.42
C GLU A 28 6.31 -15.39 -8.89
N ILE A 29 7.18 -14.60 -8.24
CA ILE A 29 7.27 -14.55 -6.78
C ILE A 29 5.97 -13.98 -6.19
N GLY A 30 5.42 -12.93 -6.79
CA GLY A 30 4.20 -12.27 -6.34
C GLY A 30 2.99 -13.19 -6.30
N ARG A 31 2.79 -14.00 -7.35
CA ARG A 31 1.73 -15.02 -7.38
C ARG A 31 1.97 -16.07 -6.29
N GLN A 32 3.21 -16.53 -6.14
CA GLN A 32 3.57 -17.54 -5.15
C GLN A 32 3.34 -17.08 -3.70
N VAL A 33 3.72 -15.84 -3.35
CA VAL A 33 3.48 -15.31 -1.99
C VAL A 33 2.01 -15.05 -1.69
N ILE A 34 1.23 -14.66 -2.69
CA ILE A 34 -0.23 -14.50 -2.56
C ILE A 34 -0.93 -15.85 -2.35
N GLU A 35 -0.40 -16.93 -2.91
CA GLU A 35 -0.90 -18.28 -2.66
C GLU A 35 -0.52 -18.78 -1.26
N LEU A 36 0.67 -18.42 -0.78
CA LEU A 36 1.13 -18.77 0.57
C LEU A 36 0.38 -18.01 1.68
N GLU A 37 0.13 -16.70 1.48
CA GLU A 37 -0.59 -15.84 2.42
C GLU A 37 -1.72 -15.05 1.73
N PRO A 38 -2.85 -15.73 1.42
CA PRO A 38 -3.93 -15.12 0.65
C PRO A 38 -4.70 -14.04 1.41
N THR A 39 -4.50 -13.89 2.71
CA THR A 39 -5.17 -12.86 3.54
C THR A 39 -4.32 -11.60 3.72
N ASN A 40 -3.05 -11.64 3.32
CA ASN A 40 -2.10 -10.55 3.55
C ASN A 40 -2.24 -9.47 2.46
N SER A 41 -3.01 -8.41 2.77
CA SER A 41 -3.24 -7.29 1.85
C SER A 41 -1.96 -6.60 1.35
N GLY A 42 -0.88 -6.64 2.13
CA GLY A 42 0.40 -6.03 1.76
C GLY A 42 1.04 -6.69 0.53
N LEU A 43 0.93 -8.01 0.41
CA LEU A 43 1.50 -8.77 -0.72
C LEU A 43 0.79 -8.45 -2.04
N TYR A 44 -0.54 -8.35 -2.01
CA TYR A 44 -1.32 -7.90 -3.17
C TYR A 44 -0.95 -6.49 -3.59
N VAL A 45 -0.85 -5.56 -2.63
CA VAL A 45 -0.45 -4.18 -2.91
C VAL A 45 0.96 -4.12 -3.47
N LEU A 46 1.89 -4.94 -2.99
CA LEU A 46 3.26 -4.97 -3.48
C LEU A 46 3.33 -5.45 -4.94
N LEU A 47 2.59 -6.51 -5.29
CA LEU A 47 2.49 -6.99 -6.68
C LEU A 47 1.77 -5.99 -7.58
N ALA A 48 0.68 -5.39 -7.12
CA ALA A 48 0.01 -4.33 -7.88
C ALA A 48 0.94 -3.13 -8.13
N ASN A 49 1.79 -2.76 -7.17
CA ASN A 49 2.76 -1.69 -7.36
C ASN A 49 3.87 -2.05 -8.35
N LEU A 50 4.25 -3.33 -8.46
CA LEU A 50 5.16 -3.81 -9.50
C LEU A 50 4.55 -3.57 -10.89
N TYR A 51 3.31 -4.03 -11.12
CA TYR A 51 2.60 -3.81 -12.38
C TYR A 51 2.35 -2.33 -12.67
N ALA A 52 1.99 -1.53 -11.67
CA ALA A 52 1.79 -0.09 -11.85
C ALA A 52 3.07 0.60 -12.32
N ARG A 53 4.23 0.18 -11.81
CA ARG A 53 5.53 0.70 -12.23
C ARG A 53 5.92 0.27 -13.64
N ALA A 54 5.40 -0.87 -14.11
CA ALA A 54 5.50 -1.32 -15.50
C ALA A 54 4.53 -0.60 -16.46
N GLY A 55 3.55 0.15 -15.94
CA GLY A 55 2.46 0.73 -16.73
C GLY A 55 1.33 -0.26 -17.06
N SER A 56 1.37 -1.47 -16.52
CA SER A 56 0.35 -2.51 -16.73
C SER A 56 -0.87 -2.29 -15.85
N TRP A 57 -1.70 -1.30 -16.21
CA TRP A 57 -2.89 -0.94 -15.43
C TRP A 57 -3.97 -2.02 -15.41
N GLU A 58 -4.04 -2.85 -16.46
CA GLU A 58 -4.94 -4.01 -16.50
C GLU A 58 -4.58 -5.03 -15.42
N ASP A 59 -3.30 -5.35 -15.25
CA ASP A 59 -2.84 -6.26 -14.20
C ASP A 59 -3.06 -5.67 -12.80
N VAL A 60 -2.89 -4.36 -12.63
CA VAL A 60 -3.27 -3.66 -11.39
C VAL A 60 -4.75 -3.87 -11.08
N ALA A 61 -5.62 -3.72 -12.08
CA ALA A 61 -7.05 -3.93 -11.91
C ALA A 61 -7.38 -5.39 -11.57
N ASN A 62 -6.69 -6.35 -12.22
CA ASN A 62 -6.83 -7.78 -11.94
C ASN A 62 -6.45 -8.13 -10.50
N ILE A 63 -5.34 -7.57 -9.99
CA ILE A 63 -4.94 -7.77 -8.59
C ILE A 63 -5.96 -7.18 -7.62
N ARG A 64 -6.50 -5.98 -7.90
CA ARG A 64 -7.56 -5.37 -7.07
C ARG A 64 -8.85 -6.18 -7.09
N LYS A 65 -9.22 -6.72 -8.25
CA LYS A 65 -10.36 -7.61 -8.38
C LYS A 65 -10.13 -8.89 -7.55
N LEU A 66 -8.95 -9.49 -7.65
CA LEU A 66 -8.58 -10.67 -6.86
C LEU A 66 -8.64 -10.41 -5.34
N MET A 67 -8.20 -9.22 -4.89
CA MET A 67 -8.36 -8.80 -3.50
C MET A 67 -9.83 -8.75 -3.09
N ASN A 68 -10.69 -8.13 -3.90
CA ASN A 68 -12.12 -8.02 -3.63
C ASN A 68 -12.80 -9.41 -3.61
N ASP A 69 -12.50 -10.25 -4.59
CA ASP A 69 -13.05 -11.61 -4.72
C ASP A 69 -12.67 -12.48 -3.51
N ARG A 70 -11.48 -12.25 -2.93
CA ARG A 70 -11.00 -12.93 -1.71
C ARG A 70 -11.38 -12.20 -0.41
N GLY A 71 -12.11 -11.08 -0.48
CA GLY A 71 -12.48 -10.28 0.69
C GLY A 71 -11.30 -9.59 1.40
N VAL A 72 -10.14 -9.51 0.74
CA VAL A 72 -8.93 -8.89 1.28
C VAL A 72 -9.02 -7.38 1.13
N LYS A 73 -9.14 -6.66 2.24
CA LYS A 73 -9.12 -5.20 2.25
C LYS A 73 -7.74 -4.71 2.64
N LYS A 74 -7.24 -3.72 1.90
CA LYS A 74 -6.06 -2.96 2.34
C LYS A 74 -6.43 -2.23 3.64
N ALA A 75 -5.59 -2.35 4.66
CA ALA A 75 -5.75 -1.56 5.87
C ALA A 75 -5.75 -0.06 5.52
N PRO A 76 -6.71 0.73 6.04
CA PRO A 76 -6.71 2.17 5.82
C PRO A 76 -5.41 2.77 6.38
N GLY A 77 -4.89 3.79 5.69
CA GLY A 77 -3.78 4.55 6.23
C GLY A 77 -4.26 5.34 7.44
N CYS A 78 -3.51 5.32 8.53
CA CYS A 78 -3.73 6.20 9.68
C CYS A 78 -2.70 7.32 9.64
N THR A 79 -3.17 8.57 9.71
CA THR A 79 -2.31 9.70 10.06
C THR A 79 -2.80 10.25 11.38
N ALA A 80 -1.93 10.26 12.39
CA ALA A 80 -2.19 10.95 13.64
C ALA A 80 -1.51 12.32 13.60
N ILE A 81 -2.24 13.37 13.97
CA ILE A 81 -1.68 14.70 14.15
C ILE A 81 -1.86 15.05 15.62
N ASP A 82 -0.77 15.37 16.29
CA ASP A 82 -0.80 15.94 17.63
C ASP A 82 -1.10 17.44 17.53
N LEU A 83 -2.26 17.84 18.05
CA LEU A 83 -2.63 19.24 18.23
C LEU A 83 -2.85 19.43 19.73
N GLU A 84 -1.90 20.12 20.39
CA GLU A 84 -2.01 20.54 21.79
C GLU A 84 -2.37 19.38 22.76
N GLY A 85 -1.75 18.20 22.59
CA GLY A 85 -1.91 17.06 23.50
C GLY A 85 -3.14 16.18 23.24
N ALA A 86 -3.90 16.45 22.19
CA ALA A 86 -4.99 15.58 21.74
C ALA A 86 -4.59 14.86 20.43
N ILE A 87 -4.27 13.56 20.56
CA ILE A 87 -4.06 12.68 19.41
C ILE A 87 -5.40 12.48 18.69
N ASN A 88 -5.54 13.06 17.51
CA ASN A 88 -6.66 12.76 16.63
C ASN A 88 -6.21 11.72 15.59
N GLU A 89 -6.56 10.46 15.80
CA GLU A 89 -6.37 9.40 14.80
C GLU A 89 -7.34 9.60 13.64
N LEU A 90 -6.80 9.81 12.44
CA LEU A 90 -7.60 9.97 11.23
C LEU A 90 -7.42 8.73 10.34
N LEU A 91 -8.44 7.87 10.32
CA LEU A 91 -8.51 6.69 9.44
C LEU A 91 -8.91 7.10 8.02
N LEU A 92 -8.03 6.89 7.03
CA LEU A 92 -8.32 7.15 5.61
C LEU A 92 -9.25 6.07 5.02
N GLU A 93 -10.56 6.22 5.22
CA GLU A 93 -11.61 5.55 4.43
C GLU A 93 -12.25 6.54 3.43
N GLU A 94 -12.98 6.05 2.42
CA GLU A 94 -13.54 6.85 1.31
C GLU A 94 -14.39 8.07 1.75
N GLY A 95 -14.92 8.07 2.98
CA GLY A 95 -15.62 9.22 3.60
C GLY A 95 -14.72 10.34 4.15
N LEU A 96 -13.40 10.25 4.01
CA LEU A 96 -12.45 11.19 4.63
C LEU A 96 -12.14 12.44 3.81
N ILE A 97 -12.44 12.45 2.51
CA ILE A 97 -12.12 13.58 1.62
C ILE A 97 -12.68 14.92 2.16
N PRO A 98 -13.90 15.01 2.74
CA PRO A 98 -14.40 16.24 3.35
C PRO A 98 -13.69 16.61 4.66
N LYS A 99 -13.34 15.63 5.51
CA LYS A 99 -12.65 15.86 6.79
C LYS A 99 -11.19 16.27 6.57
N LEU A 100 -10.49 15.62 5.65
CA LEU A 100 -9.11 15.94 5.27
C LEU A 100 -9.00 17.37 4.73
N LYS A 101 -9.97 17.81 3.91
CA LYS A 101 -10.07 19.20 3.45
C LYS A 101 -10.15 20.19 4.61
N ARG A 102 -10.91 19.89 5.67
CA ARG A 102 -11.04 20.75 6.86
C ARG A 102 -9.75 20.83 7.67
N TYR A 103 -9.03 19.71 7.82
CA TYR A 103 -7.71 19.70 8.47
C TYR A 103 -6.65 20.42 7.65
N MET A 104 -6.58 20.20 6.34
CA MET A 104 -5.68 20.95 5.47
C MET A 104 -5.96 22.46 5.48
N LEU A 105 -7.24 22.86 5.59
CA LEU A 105 -7.62 24.26 5.75
C LEU A 105 -7.17 24.85 7.10
N LYS A 106 -7.22 24.06 8.19
CA LYS A 106 -6.67 24.46 9.49
C LYS A 106 -5.14 24.60 9.43
N LEU A 107 -4.44 23.61 8.85
CA LEU A 107 -2.99 23.66 8.67
C LEU A 107 -2.57 24.85 7.81
N LYS A 108 -3.30 25.17 6.72
CA LYS A 108 -3.07 26.39 5.93
C LYS A 108 -3.24 27.69 6.72
N LYS A 109 -4.11 27.72 7.73
CA LYS A 109 -4.28 28.90 8.61
C LYS A 109 -3.19 29.00 9.68
N CYS A 110 -2.64 27.86 10.11
CA CYS A 110 -1.51 27.80 11.05
C CYS A 110 -0.14 27.90 10.33
N TRP A 111 -0.11 27.82 9.00
CA TRP A 111 1.09 28.02 8.21
C TRP A 111 1.42 29.51 8.13
N ILE A 112 2.18 29.99 9.10
CA ILE A 112 2.90 31.26 8.99
C ILE A 112 4.05 31.02 7.99
N PRO A 113 4.20 31.83 6.93
CA PRO A 113 5.38 31.70 6.07
C PRO A 113 6.61 31.99 6.93
N LEU A 114 7.54 31.04 6.99
CA LEU A 114 8.89 31.34 7.46
C LEU A 114 9.51 32.19 6.36
N GLU A 115 9.47 33.52 6.51
CA GLU A 115 10.28 34.42 5.70
C GLU A 115 11.75 34.25 6.12
N LEU A 116 12.57 33.87 5.14
CA LEU A 116 13.99 34.19 5.04
C LEU A 116 14.21 34.81 3.66
#